data_AF-A0A1M4MKC0-F1
#
_entry.id   AF-A0A1M4MKC0-F1
#
_cell.length_a   1.000
_cell.length_b   1.000
_cell.length_c   1.000
_cell.angle_alpha   90.00
_cell.angle_beta   90.00
_cell.angle_gamma   90.00
#
_symmetry.space_group_name_H-M   'P 1'
#
loop_
_entity.id
_entity.type
_entity.pdbx_description
1 polymer ?
#
loop_
_entity_poly.entity_id
_entity_poly.type
_entity_poly.pdbx_seq_one_letter_code
_entity_poly.pdbx_strand_id
1 'polypeptide(L)'
;MASRCVNNLGGLVLLKDVTPDQVNDYVRKHSKEYYEMEPGFVFKDIRMLLKKPMLVGLQIRKGKILLPFTKPCPGYGTMLFEIAAKDADIEFIRDNLVKVSE
;
A
#
# COMPACT_ATOMS: atom_id res chain seq x y z
N MET A 1 14.39 11.92 -8.27
CA MET A 1 15.08 11.15 -7.21
C MET A 1 13.99 10.72 -6.26
N ALA A 2 13.59 9.44 -6.29
CA ALA A 2 12.37 8.98 -5.63
C ALA A 2 12.43 9.26 -4.12
N SER A 3 11.42 9.96 -3.62
CA SER A 3 11.31 10.30 -2.20
C SER A 3 11.07 9.05 -1.35
N ARG A 4 11.65 9.01 -0.14
CA ARG A 4 11.45 7.90 0.82
C ARG A 4 10.37 8.20 1.87
N CYS A 5 9.66 9.32 1.73
CA CYS A 5 8.72 9.83 2.72
C CYS A 5 7.26 9.63 2.29
N VAL A 6 6.60 8.65 2.90
CA VAL A 6 5.17 8.37 2.71
C VAL A 6 4.26 9.52 3.21
N ASN A 7 4.77 10.41 4.07
CA ASN A 7 4.02 11.55 4.62
C ASN A 7 3.46 12.51 3.55
N ASN A 8 4.06 12.54 2.36
CA ASN A 8 3.62 13.42 1.29
C ASN A 8 2.33 12.92 0.60
N LEU A 9 1.91 11.68 0.86
CA LEU A 9 0.68 11.12 0.30
C LEU A 9 -0.59 11.63 0.99
N GLY A 10 -0.48 12.30 2.14
CA GLY A 10 -1.64 12.79 2.89
C GLY A 10 -2.58 11.68 3.38
N GLY A 11 -2.08 10.45 3.48
CA GLY A 11 -2.86 9.29 3.91
C GLY A 11 -3.05 9.19 5.42
N LEU A 12 -4.12 8.53 5.82
CA LEU A 12 -4.40 8.15 7.20
C LEU A 12 -3.68 6.85 7.54
N VAL A 13 -3.07 6.77 8.72
CA VAL A 13 -2.48 5.51 9.19
C VAL A 13 -3.61 4.63 9.74
N LEU A 14 -3.84 3.46 9.15
CA LEU A 14 -4.80 2.48 9.64
C LEU A 14 -4.17 1.52 10.64
N LEU A 15 -2.99 0.99 10.30
CA LEU A 15 -2.25 0.06 11.13
C LEU A 15 -0.83 0.56 11.30
N LYS A 16 -0.30 0.48 12.52
CA LYS A 16 1.07 0.85 12.87
C LYS A 16 1.73 -0.31 13.60
N ASP A 17 3.00 -0.55 13.29
CA ASP A 17 3.83 -1.58 13.93
C ASP A 17 3.22 -2.99 13.86
N VAL A 18 2.66 -3.33 12.70
CA VAL A 18 2.05 -4.64 12.44
C VAL A 18 2.97 -5.52 11.60
N THR A 19 2.67 -6.81 11.50
CA THR A 19 3.37 -7.73 10.59
C THR A 19 2.82 -7.62 9.16
N PRO A 20 3.61 -7.98 8.14
CA PRO A 20 3.12 -7.98 6.76
C PRO A 20 1.89 -8.87 6.55
N ASP A 21 1.81 -9.97 7.30
CA ASP A 21 0.67 -10.89 7.27
C ASP A 21 -0.63 -10.24 7.74
N GLN A 22 -0.57 -9.46 8.84
CA GLN A 22 -1.72 -8.71 9.36
C GLN A 22 -2.21 -7.65 8.37
N VAL A 23 -1.29 -7.00 7.66
CA VAL A 23 -1.66 -6.05 6.59
C VAL A 23 -2.36 -6.77 5.45
N ASN A 24 -1.84 -7.92 5.01
CA ASN A 24 -2.44 -8.71 3.94
C ASN A 24 -3.85 -9.20 4.32
N ASP A 25 -4.05 -9.71 5.53
CA ASP A 25 -5.36 -10.11 6.06
C ASP A 25 -6.35 -8.93 6.09
N TYR A 26 -5.90 -7.77 6.56
CA TYR A 26 -6.72 -6.57 6.59
C TYR A 26 -7.15 -6.14 5.17
N VAL A 27 -6.20 -6.14 4.22
CA VAL A 27 -6.48 -5.79 2.82
C VAL A 27 -7.50 -6.75 2.21
N ARG A 28 -7.37 -8.07 2.43
CA ARG A 28 -8.33 -9.07 1.95
C ARG A 28 -9.72 -8.90 2.54
N LYS A 29 -9.83 -8.58 3.83
CA LYS A 29 -11.13 -8.37 4.50
C LYS A 29 -11.81 -7.06 4.09
N HIS A 30 -11.03 -6.01 3.84
CA HIS A 30 -11.57 -4.67 3.59
C HIS A 30 -11.59 -4.25 2.12
N SER A 31 -10.93 -4.96 1.22
CA SER A 31 -10.88 -4.66 -0.22
C SER A 31 -11.30 -5.85 -1.05
N LYS A 32 -12.24 -5.64 -1.97
CA LYS A 32 -12.64 -6.67 -2.95
C LYS A 32 -11.62 -6.86 -4.05
N GLU A 33 -10.80 -5.84 -4.29
CA GLU A 33 -9.78 -5.85 -5.33
C GLU A 33 -8.45 -5.52 -4.67
N TYR A 34 -7.47 -6.38 -4.85
CA TYR A 34 -6.15 -6.24 -4.27
C TYR A 34 -5.07 -6.79 -5.20
N TYR A 35 -3.86 -6.27 -5.05
CA TYR A 35 -2.72 -6.51 -5.92
C TYR A 35 -1.49 -6.81 -5.08
N GLU A 36 -0.61 -7.66 -5.60
CA GLU A 36 0.67 -7.93 -4.94
C GLU A 36 1.68 -6.84 -5.32
N MET A 37 2.27 -6.21 -4.31
CA MET A 37 3.31 -5.21 -4.45
C MET A 37 4.63 -5.76 -3.94
N GLU A 38 5.63 -5.76 -4.81
CA GLU A 38 6.98 -6.16 -4.47
C GLU A 38 7.77 -5.06 -3.76
N PRO A 39 8.70 -5.41 -2.86
CA PRO A 39 9.58 -4.45 -2.23
C PRO A 39 10.42 -3.68 -3.25
N GLY A 40 10.43 -2.36 -3.15
CA GLY A 40 11.15 -1.49 -4.07
C GLY A 40 10.31 -0.94 -5.22
N PHE A 41 9.03 -1.33 -5.33
CA PHE A 41 8.08 -0.72 -6.25
C PHE A 41 8.02 0.80 -6.08
N VAL A 42 7.90 1.56 -7.17
CA VAL A 42 7.81 3.02 -7.12
C VAL A 42 6.38 3.43 -7.38
N PHE A 43 5.75 4.03 -6.38
CA PHE A 43 4.38 4.53 -6.47
C PHE A 43 4.36 6.02 -6.10
N LYS A 44 3.88 6.86 -7.02
CA LYS A 44 3.81 8.32 -6.87
C LYS A 44 5.14 8.96 -6.46
N ASP A 45 6.22 8.58 -7.16
CA ASP A 45 7.62 8.96 -6.88
C ASP A 45 8.14 8.48 -5.51
N ILE A 46 7.39 7.63 -4.81
CA ILE A 46 7.81 7.06 -3.52
C ILE A 46 8.23 5.62 -3.72
N ARG A 47 9.46 5.31 -3.32
CA ARG A 47 9.93 3.93 -3.31
C ARG A 47 9.33 3.20 -2.12
N MET A 48 8.47 2.23 -2.40
CA MET A 48 7.80 1.39 -1.43
C MET A 48 8.84 0.50 -0.74
N LEU A 49 9.12 0.84 0.51
CA LEU A 49 9.99 0.06 1.36
C LEU A 49 9.10 -1.00 1.99
N LEU A 50 9.14 -2.23 1.48
CA LEU A 50 8.39 -3.34 2.04
C LEU A 50 9.37 -4.37 2.60
N LYS A 51 9.01 -5.05 3.68
CA LYS A 51 9.82 -6.14 4.23
C LYS A 51 9.73 -7.42 3.39
N LYS A 52 8.60 -7.63 2.72
CA LYS A 52 8.22 -8.78 1.89
C LYS A 52 7.21 -8.30 0.83
N PRO A 53 6.86 -9.11 -0.18
CA PRO A 53 5.72 -8.84 -1.02
C PRO A 53 4.46 -8.69 -0.16
N MET A 54 3.69 -7.64 -0.39
CA MET A 54 2.51 -7.29 0.41
C MET A 54 1.35 -6.90 -0.48
N LEU A 55 0.14 -7.07 0.04
CA LEU A 55 -1.07 -6.74 -0.71
C LEU A 55 -1.42 -5.26 -0.59
N VAL A 56 -1.76 -4.67 -1.72
CA VAL A 56 -2.33 -3.33 -1.86
C VAL A 56 -3.81 -3.49 -2.15
N GLY A 57 -4.65 -2.84 -1.36
CA GLY A 57 -6.10 -2.90 -1.55
C GLY A 57 -6.64 -1.70 -2.32
N LEU A 58 -7.46 -1.94 -3.34
CA LEU A 58 -8.21 -0.90 -4.04
C LEU A 58 -9.67 -0.89 -3.57
N GLN A 59 -10.06 0.16 -2.85
CA GLN A 59 -11.44 0.39 -2.43
C GLN A 59 -12.13 1.36 -3.38
N ILE A 60 -12.40 0.92 -4.61
CA ILE A 60 -13.02 1.77 -5.65
C ILE A 60 -14.37 2.35 -5.19
N ARG A 61 -15.16 1.56 -4.47
CA ARG A 61 -16.44 2.03 -3.89
C ARG A 61 -16.29 3.16 -2.88
N LYS A 62 -15.16 3.24 -2.17
CA LYS A 62 -14.89 4.27 -1.16
C LYS A 62 -13.97 5.37 -1.70
N GLY A 63 -13.42 5.22 -2.90
CA GLY A 63 -12.39 6.10 -3.44
C GLY A 63 -11.12 6.10 -2.60
N LYS A 64 -10.69 4.92 -2.10
CA LYS A 64 -9.50 4.81 -1.24
C LYS A 64 -8.57 3.67 -1.65
N ILE A 65 -7.29 3.80 -1.33
CA ILE A 65 -6.26 2.79 -1.55
C ILE A 65 -5.61 2.45 -0.21
N LEU A 66 -5.56 1.16 0.09
CA LEU A 66 -4.83 0.60 1.22
C LEU A 66 -3.41 0.30 0.78
N LEU A 67 -2.47 1.16 1.17
CA LEU A 67 -1.08 1.12 0.75
C LEU A 67 -0.20 0.59 1.91
N PRO A 68 0.40 -0.61 1.79
CA PRO A 68 1.38 -1.10 2.73
C PRO A 68 2.68 -0.30 2.60
N PHE A 69 3.29 0.04 3.73
CA PHE A 69 4.60 0.68 3.75
C PHE A 69 5.36 0.35 5.03
N THR A 70 6.60 -0.09 4.89
CA THR A 70 7.52 -0.35 6.01
C THR A 70 8.46 0.84 6.18
N LYS A 71 8.32 1.55 7.29
CA LYS A 71 9.21 2.67 7.60
C LYS A 71 10.50 2.12 8.24
N PRO A 72 11.70 2.41 7.69
CA PRO A 72 12.97 1.93 8.25
C PRO A 72 13.37 2.66 9.54
N CYS A 73 12.55 3.60 10.03
CA CYS A 73 12.80 4.32 11.26
C CYS A 73 12.58 3.41 12.49
N PRO A 74 13.43 3.51 13.53
CA PRO A 74 13.26 2.76 14.77
C PRO A 74 11.88 3.04 15.39
N GLY A 75 11.13 1.98 15.71
CA GLY A 75 9.83 2.04 16.41
C GLY A 75 8.57 2.25 15.55
N TYR A 76 8.65 2.19 14.21
CA TYR A 76 7.47 2.30 13.33
C TYR A 76 7.07 1.00 12.64
N GLY A 77 8.05 0.18 12.23
CA GLY A 77 7.79 -1.12 11.62
C GLY A 77 7.03 -1.05 10.29
N THR A 78 6.24 -2.09 10.03
CA THR A 78 5.33 -2.14 8.88
C THR A 78 4.00 -1.49 9.24
N MET A 79 3.50 -0.67 8.34
CA MET A 79 2.31 0.15 8.53
C MET A 79 1.40 0.01 7.31
N LEU A 80 0.10 0.23 7.51
CA LEU A 80 -0.88 0.31 6.45
C LEU A 80 -1.45 1.72 6.40
N PHE A 81 -1.35 2.34 5.23
CA PHE A 81 -1.88 3.68 4.98
C PHE A 81 -3.15 3.59 4.16
N GLU A 82 -4.10 4.44 4.47
CA GLU A 82 -5.28 4.70 3.67
C GLU A 82 -5.09 6.04 2.96
N ILE A 83 -4.94 6.01 1.64
CA ILE A 83 -4.81 7.23 0.82
C ILE A 83 -6.07 7.39 -0.04
N ALA A 84 -6.35 8.62 -0.45
CA ALA A 84 -7.39 8.87 -1.44
C ALA A 84 -7.00 8.21 -2.77
N ALA A 85 -7.91 7.42 -3.34
CA ALA A 85 -7.75 6.85 -4.67
C ALA A 85 -8.05 7.90 -5.72
N LYS A 86 -7.09 8.18 -6.60
CA LYS A 86 -7.37 8.86 -7.87
C LYS A 86 -7.44 7.82 -8.98
N ASP A 87 -8.22 8.06 -10.02
CA ASP A 87 -8.31 7.15 -11.17
C ASP A 87 -6.93 6.79 -11.72
N ALA A 88 -6.05 7.78 -11.92
CA ALA A 88 -4.67 7.55 -12.35
C ALA A 88 -3.87 6.63 -11.40
N ASP A 89 -4.10 6.70 -10.09
CA ASP A 89 -3.42 5.84 -9.12
C ASP A 89 -3.93 4.38 -9.22
N ILE A 90 -5.24 4.21 -9.37
CA ILE A 90 -5.90 2.91 -9.55
C ILE A 90 -5.41 2.26 -10.85
N GLU A 91 -5.42 3.00 -11.95
CA GLU A 91 -4.98 2.54 -13.27
C GLU A 91 -3.50 2.15 -13.24
N PHE A 92 -2.65 2.96 -12.61
CA PHE A 92 -1.22 2.68 -12.49
C PHE A 92 -0.96 1.35 -11.74
N ILE A 93 -1.66 1.13 -10.62
CA ILE A 93 -1.56 -0.12 -9.85
C ILE A 93 -2.04 -1.31 -10.69
N ARG A 94 -3.15 -1.16 -11.42
CA ARG A 94 -3.71 -2.21 -12.28
C ARG A 94 -2.78 -2.62 -13.42
N ASP A 95 -2.07 -1.65 -13.99
CA ASP A 95 -1.16 -1.85 -15.11
C ASP A 95 0.21 -2.41 -14.66
N ASN A 96 0.68 -2.01 -13.48
CA ASN A 96 2.04 -2.31 -13.02
C ASN A 96 2.14 -3.41 -11.95
N LEU A 97 1.03 -3.79 -11.31
CA LEU A 97 1.03 -4.84 -10.29
C LEU A 97 0.24 -6.07 -10.72
N VAL A 98 0.64 -7.22 -10.19
CA VAL A 98 -0.05 -8.49 -10.42
C VAL A 98 -1.33 -8.52 -9.60
N LYS A 99 -2.46 -8.66 -10.29
CA LYS A 99 -3.75 -8.86 -9.63
C LYS A 99 -3.76 -10.22 -8.95
N VAL A 100 -3.93 -10.25 -7.64
CA VAL A 100 -4.15 -11.50 -6.91
C VAL A 100 -5.64 -11.76 -6.93
N SER A 101 -6.07 -12.68 -7.78
CA SER A 101 -7.43 -13.20 -7.76
C SER A 101 -7.39 -14.51 -6.98
N GLU A 102 -8.06 -14.56 -5.83
CA GLU A 102 -8.41 -15.83 -5.19
C GLU A 102 -9.47 -16.56 -6.01
#